data_AF-A0A4V3R9Y0-F1
#
_entry.id   AF-A0A4V3R9Y0-F1
#
_cell.length_a   1.000
_cell.length_b   1.000
_cell.length_c   1.000
_cell.angle_alpha   90.00
_cell.angle_beta   90.00
_cell.angle_gamma   90.00
#
_symmetry.space_group_name_H-M   'P 1'
#
loop_
_entity.id
_entity.type
_entity.pdbx_description
1 polymer ?
#
loop_
_entity_poly.entity_id
_entity_poly.type
_entity_poly.pdbx_seq_one_letter_code
_entity_poly.pdbx_strand_id
1 'polypeptide(L)'
;MEDFIEYALDYLDFDSLVSLSEDALAVARGEKEFVNDCGDVCIEWGHGIYLSNVPSEIDFAELRREYGKEPEPNERGEYDIEIREVLSRTESVKAGYLGEAIDELMDKYRKGEIILDADDFKGVDYIPVEKKR
;
A
#
# COMPACT_ATOMS: atom_id res chain seq x y z
N MET A 1 32.83 -10.11 18.64
CA MET A 1 31.72 -10.04 17.66
C MET A 1 31.76 -11.30 16.81
N GLU A 2 31.87 -12.45 17.47
CA GLU A 2 32.00 -13.78 16.84
C GLU A 2 30.95 -14.75 17.41
N ASP A 3 30.35 -14.42 18.57
CA ASP A 3 29.34 -15.24 19.24
C ASP A 3 27.97 -15.31 18.54
N PHE A 4 27.68 -14.42 17.58
CA PHE A 4 26.36 -14.37 16.94
C PHE A 4 26.20 -15.43 15.83
N ILE A 5 27.31 -15.81 15.18
CA ILE A 5 27.28 -16.79 14.10
C ILE A 5 27.19 -18.21 14.67
N GLU A 6 27.87 -18.51 15.78
CA GLU A 6 27.76 -19.82 16.43
C GLU A 6 26.36 -20.08 17.01
N TYR A 7 25.71 -19.06 17.58
CA TYR A 7 24.33 -19.20 18.08
C TYR A 7 23.31 -19.51 16.96
N ALA A 8 23.52 -18.95 15.76
CA ALA A 8 22.64 -19.17 14.62
C ALA A 8 22.83 -20.56 13.97
N LEU A 9 24.04 -21.13 14.06
CA LEU A 9 24.36 -22.44 13.48
C LEU A 9 23.93 -23.61 14.37
N ASP A 10 23.88 -23.44 15.69
CA ASP A 10 23.35 -24.46 16.61
C ASP A 10 21.82 -24.65 16.50
N TYR A 11 21.11 -23.68 15.92
CA TYR A 11 19.65 -23.71 15.77
C TYR A 11 19.18 -24.19 14.39
N LEU A 12 20.08 -24.31 13.42
CA LEU A 12 19.79 -24.80 12.09
C LEU A 12 20.17 -26.27 12.02
N ASP A 13 19.19 -27.14 12.25
CA ASP A 13 19.35 -28.58 12.07
C ASP A 13 19.68 -28.88 10.60
N PHE A 14 20.96 -29.09 10.31
CA PHE A 14 21.47 -29.23 8.95
C PHE A 14 20.86 -30.45 8.23
N ASP A 15 20.47 -31.48 9.00
CA ASP A 15 19.77 -32.66 8.49
C ASP A 15 18.37 -32.31 7.96
N SER A 16 17.70 -31.30 8.54
CA SER A 16 16.42 -30.78 8.05
C SER A 16 16.58 -30.04 6.71
N LEU A 17 17.68 -29.32 6.51
CA LEU A 17 17.95 -28.60 5.25
C LEU A 17 18.29 -29.56 4.10
N VAL A 18 19.04 -30.63 4.38
CA VAL A 18 19.41 -31.65 3.39
C VAL A 18 18.19 -32.45 2.93
N SER A 19 17.33 -32.86 3.86
CA SER A 19 16.09 -33.58 3.54
C SER A 19 15.12 -32.76 2.67
N LEU A 20 15.00 -31.45 2.91
CA LEU A 20 14.26 -30.51 2.05
C LEU A 20 14.79 -30.49 0.60
N SER A 21 16.11 -30.60 0.42
CA SER A 21 16.74 -30.58 -0.91
C SER A 21 16.55 -31.90 -1.67
N GLU A 22 16.57 -33.04 -0.99
CA GLU A 22 16.37 -34.35 -1.58
C GLU A 22 14.90 -34.56 -1.98
N ASP A 23 13.97 -34.12 -1.12
CA ASP A 23 12.54 -34.14 -1.40
C ASP A 23 12.16 -33.22 -2.57
N ALA A 24 12.75 -32.02 -2.63
CA ALA A 24 12.56 -31.11 -3.77
C ALA A 24 13.05 -31.74 -5.09
N LEU A 25 14.15 -32.50 -5.05
CA LEU A 25 14.68 -33.21 -6.21
C LEU A 25 13.82 -34.42 -6.60
N ALA A 26 13.27 -35.16 -5.64
CA ALA A 26 12.36 -36.28 -5.87
C ALA A 26 11.03 -35.81 -6.50
N VAL A 27 10.52 -34.65 -6.08
CA VAL A 27 9.37 -33.99 -6.72
C VAL A 27 9.71 -33.57 -8.15
N ALA A 28 10.87 -32.97 -8.39
CA ALA A 28 11.30 -32.58 -9.74
C ALA A 28 11.49 -33.78 -10.69
N ARG A 29 11.82 -34.96 -10.14
CA ARG A 29 11.93 -36.23 -10.88
C ARG A 29 10.61 -36.98 -11.03
N GLY A 30 9.53 -36.49 -10.42
CA GLY A 30 8.20 -37.10 -10.47
C GLY A 30 8.06 -38.37 -9.62
N GLU A 31 8.99 -38.62 -8.70
CA GLU A 31 9.03 -39.81 -7.83
C GLU A 31 8.21 -39.60 -6.55
N LYS A 32 7.89 -38.35 -6.21
CA LYS A 32 7.07 -37.95 -5.06
C LYS A 32 6.07 -36.89 -5.50
N GLU A 33 4.80 -37.05 -5.14
CA GLU A 33 3.80 -36.00 -5.36
C GLU A 33 4.07 -34.82 -4.42
N PHE A 34 4.04 -33.61 -4.95
CA PHE A 34 4.13 -32.39 -4.16
C PHE A 34 2.84 -32.23 -3.35
N VAL A 35 2.89 -32.55 -2.07
CA VAL A 35 1.82 -32.22 -1.13
C VAL A 35 2.06 -30.79 -0.66
N ASN A 36 1.27 -29.86 -1.19
CA ASN A 36 1.29 -28.48 -0.75
C ASN A 36 0.62 -28.38 0.63
N ASP A 37 1.39 -28.55 1.70
CA ASP A 37 0.94 -28.30 3.08
C ASP A 37 0.98 -26.80 3.42
N CYS A 38 0.64 -25.93 2.45
CA CYS A 38 0.36 -24.52 2.71
C CYS A 38 -1.07 -24.38 3.27
N GLY A 39 -1.37 -25.18 4.29
CA GLY A 39 -2.47 -24.92 5.21
C GLY A 39 -2.02 -23.86 6.19
N ASP A 40 -2.38 -22.61 5.91
CA ASP A 40 -2.50 -21.56 6.93
C ASP A 40 -1.22 -20.85 7.41
N VAL A 41 -0.31 -20.47 6.51
CA VAL A 41 0.55 -19.29 6.79
C VAL A 41 -0.21 -18.03 6.39
N CYS A 42 -1.05 -17.54 7.31
CA CYS A 42 -1.83 -16.33 7.14
C CYS A 42 -0.93 -15.08 7.29
N ILE A 43 -0.85 -14.24 6.26
CA ILE A 43 -0.34 -12.86 6.37
C ILE A 43 -1.50 -11.99 6.83
N GLU A 44 -1.45 -11.54 8.09
CA GLU A 44 -2.50 -10.71 8.67
C GLU A 44 -2.31 -9.24 8.30
N TRP A 45 -3.25 -8.67 7.55
CA TRP A 45 -3.36 -7.23 7.37
C TRP A 45 -4.35 -6.70 8.41
N GLY A 46 -3.91 -5.80 9.31
CA GLY A 46 -4.73 -5.28 10.41
C GLY A 46 -6.07 -4.63 9.99
N HIS A 47 -6.21 -4.27 8.70
CA HIS A 47 -7.49 -3.99 8.06
C HIS A 47 -7.30 -4.07 6.53
N GLY A 48 -7.66 -5.18 5.90
CA GLY A 48 -7.53 -5.36 4.45
C GLY A 48 -8.57 -6.32 3.90
N ILE A 49 -9.04 -6.05 2.68
CA ILE A 49 -9.84 -7.02 1.94
C ILE A 49 -8.90 -8.18 1.60
N TYR A 50 -9.19 -9.36 2.15
CA TYR A 50 -8.45 -10.58 1.82
C TYR A 50 -8.69 -10.90 0.35
N LEU A 51 -7.69 -10.65 -0.48
CA LEU A 51 -7.66 -11.20 -1.84
C LEU A 51 -7.51 -12.71 -1.70
N SER A 52 -8.30 -13.47 -2.46
CA SER A 52 -8.30 -14.93 -2.36
C SER A 52 -6.89 -15.50 -2.60
N ASN A 53 -6.62 -16.68 -2.02
CA ASN A 53 -5.41 -17.48 -2.32
C ASN A 53 -5.43 -18.08 -3.75
N VAL A 54 -6.33 -17.61 -4.62
CA VAL A 54 -6.31 -18.00 -6.02
C VAL A 54 -5.32 -17.06 -6.69
N PRO A 55 -4.17 -17.54 -7.21
CA PRO A 55 -3.27 -16.70 -7.97
C PRO A 55 -4.11 -16.03 -9.07
N SER A 56 -4.17 -14.71 -9.02
CA SER A 56 -5.03 -13.96 -9.91
C SER A 56 -4.56 -14.13 -11.34
N GLU A 57 -5.49 -14.23 -12.30
CA GLU A 57 -5.19 -14.17 -13.74
C GLU A 57 -4.72 -12.77 -14.19
N ILE A 58 -4.30 -11.93 -13.22
CA ILE A 58 -3.87 -10.57 -13.47
C ILE A 58 -2.53 -10.62 -14.20
N ASP A 59 -2.57 -10.28 -15.48
CA ASP A 59 -1.36 -10.03 -16.26
C ASP A 59 -0.77 -8.68 -15.83
N PHE A 60 0.21 -8.72 -14.92
CA PHE A 60 0.92 -7.53 -14.48
C PHE A 60 1.65 -6.79 -15.62
N ALA A 61 2.00 -7.46 -16.72
CA ALA A 61 2.58 -6.82 -17.88
C ALA A 61 1.54 -6.00 -18.65
N GLU A 62 0.31 -6.51 -18.75
CA GLU A 62 -0.83 -5.77 -19.28
C GLU A 62 -1.20 -4.58 -18.39
N LEU A 63 -1.29 -4.76 -17.07
CA LEU A 63 -1.55 -3.66 -16.15
C LEU A 63 -0.47 -2.57 -16.21
N ARG A 64 0.82 -2.95 -16.30
CA ARG A 64 1.91 -1.98 -16.50
C ARG A 64 1.81 -1.28 -17.85
N ARG A 65 1.32 -1.98 -18.89
CA ARG A 65 1.11 -1.38 -20.21
C ARG A 65 -0.10 -0.44 -20.24
N GLU A 66 -1.14 -0.73 -19.47
CA GLU A 66 -2.38 0.05 -19.43
C GLU A 66 -2.26 1.25 -18.49
N TYR A 67 -1.80 1.02 -17.25
CA TYR A 67 -1.73 2.01 -16.17
C TYR A 67 -0.32 2.55 -15.89
N GLY A 68 0.73 1.94 -16.47
CA GLY A 68 2.11 2.43 -16.34
C GLY A 68 2.53 3.39 -17.44
N LYS A 69 1.58 3.88 -18.26
CA LYS A 69 1.88 4.94 -19.22
C LYS A 69 2.05 6.24 -18.47
N GLU A 70 3.24 6.80 -18.55
CA GLU A 70 3.50 8.17 -18.08
C GLU A 70 2.59 9.14 -18.86
N PRO A 71 2.11 10.21 -18.21
CA PRO A 71 1.31 11.23 -18.88
C PRO A 71 2.06 11.77 -20.09
N GLU A 72 1.40 11.91 -21.24
CA GLU A 72 2.04 12.47 -22.43
C GLU A 72 2.22 14.00 -22.24
N PRO A 73 3.36 14.57 -22.65
CA PRO A 73 3.55 16.02 -22.62
C PRO A 73 2.59 16.71 -23.58
N ASN A 74 2.28 17.99 -23.30
CA ASN A 74 1.41 18.79 -24.14
C ASN A 74 2.04 19.11 -25.51
N GLU A 75 1.31 19.84 -26.37
CA GLU A 75 1.77 20.18 -27.73
C GLU A 75 3.07 21.00 -27.77
N ARG A 76 3.47 21.58 -26.64
CA ARG A 76 4.70 22.35 -26.46
C ARG A 76 5.84 21.54 -25.81
N GLY A 77 5.60 20.27 -25.49
CA GLY A 77 6.56 19.41 -24.79
C GLY A 77 6.62 19.64 -23.28
N GLU A 78 5.63 20.29 -22.67
CA GLU A 78 5.56 20.58 -21.24
C GLU A 78 4.57 19.65 -20.53
N TYR A 79 4.79 19.33 -19.25
CA TYR A 79 3.88 18.51 -18.43
C TYR A 79 2.96 19.41 -17.62
N ASP A 80 1.66 19.17 -17.75
CA ASP A 80 0.66 19.85 -16.94
C ASP A 80 0.54 19.09 -15.59
N ILE A 81 0.99 19.72 -14.49
CA ILE A 81 0.92 19.15 -13.15
C ILE A 81 0.03 20.05 -12.29
N GLU A 82 -1.01 19.46 -11.71
CA GLU A 82 -1.84 20.11 -10.71
C GLU A 82 -1.17 20.00 -9.34
N ILE A 83 -0.94 21.14 -8.70
CA ILE A 83 -0.40 21.23 -7.35
C ILE A 83 -1.58 21.47 -6.41
N ARG A 84 -1.85 20.53 -5.51
CA ARG A 84 -2.92 20.64 -4.51
C ARG A 84 -2.33 20.74 -3.12
N GLU A 85 -2.69 21.79 -2.39
CA GLU A 85 -2.29 21.95 -1.00
C GLU A 85 -3.37 21.41 -0.06
N VAL A 86 -2.94 20.75 1.01
CA VAL A 86 -3.79 20.24 2.07
C VAL A 86 -3.56 21.09 3.32
N LEU A 87 -4.57 21.87 3.72
CA LEU A 87 -4.60 22.65 4.95
C LEU A 87 -5.48 21.95 6.00
N SER A 88 -5.05 21.92 7.25
CA SER A 88 -5.78 21.25 8.34
C SER A 88 -5.55 21.90 9.69
N ARG A 89 -6.66 22.27 10.34
CA ARG A 89 -6.72 22.85 11.68
C ARG A 89 -7.73 22.11 12.55
N THR A 90 -7.43 21.94 13.83
CA THR A 90 -8.34 21.33 14.80
C THR A 90 -9.09 22.42 15.56
N GLU A 91 -10.42 22.44 15.43
CA GLU A 91 -11.29 23.39 16.12
C GLU A 91 -12.23 22.65 17.08
N SER A 92 -12.40 23.22 18.28
CA SER A 92 -13.28 22.65 19.31
C SER A 92 -14.59 23.42 19.40
N VAL A 93 -15.71 22.72 19.27
CA VAL A 93 -17.06 23.30 19.35
C VAL A 93 -17.87 22.60 20.43
N LYS A 94 -18.72 23.34 21.14
CA LYS A 94 -19.64 22.79 22.14
C LYS A 94 -20.97 22.43 21.46
N ALA A 95 -21.20 21.15 21.25
CA ALA A 95 -22.44 20.62 20.69
C ALA A 95 -22.97 19.44 21.52
N GLY A 96 -24.25 19.11 21.37
CA GLY A 96 -24.88 17.96 22.04
C GLY A 96 -24.52 16.63 21.38
N TYR A 97 -24.14 16.62 20.10
CA TYR A 97 -23.70 15.44 19.35
C TYR A 97 -22.76 15.80 18.20
N LEU A 98 -22.04 14.81 17.65
CA LEU A 98 -21.00 15.01 16.62
C LEU A 98 -21.54 15.66 15.34
N GLY A 99 -22.73 15.27 14.89
CA GLY A 99 -23.34 15.85 13.69
C GLY A 99 -23.58 17.37 13.82
N GLU A 100 -24.10 17.81 14.96
CA GLU A 100 -24.31 19.25 15.24
C GLU A 100 -22.98 20.02 15.28
N ALA A 101 -21.91 19.43 15.83
CA ALA A 101 -20.58 20.05 15.81
C ALA A 101 -20.05 20.21 14.38
N ILE A 102 -20.26 19.22 13.52
CA ILE A 102 -19.85 19.28 12.11
C ILE A 102 -20.65 20.36 11.37
N ASP A 103 -21.97 20.39 11.54
CA ASP A 103 -22.83 21.37 10.89
C ASP A 103 -22.47 22.81 11.32
N GLU A 104 -22.22 23.04 12.61
CA GLU A 104 -21.79 24.35 13.11
C GLU A 104 -20.43 24.78 12.54
N LEU A 105 -19.45 23.88 12.49
CA LEU A 105 -18.15 24.16 11.87
C LEU A 105 -18.28 24.43 10.37
N MET A 106 -19.15 23.70 9.68
CA MET A 106 -19.42 23.89 8.25
C MET A 106 -20.02 25.28 7.99
N ASP A 107 -20.95 25.71 8.84
CA ASP A 107 -21.54 27.04 8.75
C ASP A 107 -20.53 28.15 9.06
N LYS A 108 -19.68 27.98 10.09
CA LYS A 108 -18.60 28.93 10.40
C LYS A 108 -17.61 29.06 9.25
N TYR A 109 -17.23 27.94 8.64
CA TYR A 109 -16.36 27.94 7.47
C TYR A 109 -17.01 28.66 6.28
N ARG A 110 -18.28 28.37 5.98
CA ARG A 110 -19.03 29.03 4.89
C ARG A 110 -19.21 30.53 5.12
N LYS A 111 -19.37 30.97 6.38
CA LYS A 111 -19.46 32.39 6.75
C LYS A 111 -18.10 33.10 6.75
N GLY A 112 -16.99 32.36 6.59
CA GLY A 112 -15.63 32.90 6.66
C GLY A 112 -15.17 33.21 8.09
N GLU A 113 -15.81 32.66 9.11
CA GLU A 113 -15.39 32.80 10.51
C GLU A 113 -14.17 31.90 10.82
N ILE A 114 -14.04 30.78 10.10
CA ILE A 114 -12.87 29.91 10.13
C ILE A 114 -12.24 29.96 8.74
N ILE A 115 -11.02 30.49 8.67
CA ILE A 115 -10.22 30.55 7.45
C ILE A 115 -8.91 29.82 7.76
N LEU A 116 -8.59 28.82 6.95
CA LEU A 116 -7.32 28.12 7.01
C LEU A 116 -6.28 28.96 6.26
N ASP A 117 -5.14 29.19 6.89
CA ASP A 117 -4.06 29.98 6.33
C ASP A 117 -2.78 29.14 6.13
N ALA A 118 -1.66 29.81 5.86
CA ALA A 118 -0.39 29.16 5.62
C ALA A 118 0.16 28.41 6.85
N ASP A 119 -0.25 28.77 8.06
CA ASP A 119 0.20 28.10 9.28
C ASP A 119 -0.50 26.73 9.47
N ASP A 120 -1.67 26.55 8.84
CA ASP A 120 -2.44 25.29 8.84
C ASP A 120 -1.97 24.29 7.78
N PHE A 121 -0.85 24.55 7.11
CA PHE A 121 -0.33 23.70 6.05
C PHE A 121 0.10 22.31 6.55
N LYS A 122 -0.37 21.25 5.86
CA LYS A 122 0.00 19.86 6.15
C LYS A 122 0.78 19.16 5.04
N GLY A 123 0.53 19.48 3.78
CA GLY A 123 1.19 18.79 2.67
C GLY A 123 0.79 19.28 1.29
N VAL A 124 1.55 18.84 0.29
CA VAL A 124 1.28 19.09 -1.14
C VAL A 124 1.20 17.77 -1.88
N ASP A 125 0.17 17.62 -2.69
CA ASP A 125 0.04 16.57 -3.69
C ASP A 125 0.36 17.11 -5.09
N TYR A 126 1.11 16.33 -5.86
CA TYR A 126 1.46 16.63 -7.25
C TYR A 126 0.75 15.62 -8.15
N ILE A 127 -0.28 16.06 -8.85
CA ILE A 127 -1.11 15.19 -9.68
C ILE A 127 -0.85 15.54 -11.15
N PRO A 128 -0.29 14.63 -11.95
CA PRO A 128 -0.18 14.87 -13.39
C PRO A 128 -1.56 14.93 -14.02
N VAL A 129 -1.79 15.94 -14.85
CA VAL A 129 -3.07 16.11 -15.54
C VAL A 129 -3.02 15.35 -16.86
N GLU A 130 -3.87 14.34 -17.00
CA GLU A 130 -4.07 13.69 -18.29
C GLU A 130 -4.85 14.59 -19.23
N LYS A 131 -4.33 14.78 -20.45
CA LYS A 131 -5.05 15.52 -21.50
C LYS A 131 -6.29 14.70 -21.88
N LYS A 132 -7.48 15.22 -21.53
CA LYS A 132 -8.75 14.65 -22.02
C LYS A 132 -8.74 14.72 -23.56
N ARG A 133 -8.75 13.56 -24.21
CA ARG A 133 -8.88 13.40 -25.65
C ARG A 133 -10.26 13.82 -26.14
#